data_AF-A0ABD4Q5E5-F1
#
_entry.id   AF-A0ABD4Q5E5-F1
#
_cell.length_a   1.000
_cell.length_b   1.000
_cell.length_c   1.000
_cell.angle_alpha   90.00
_cell.angle_beta   90.00
_cell.angle_gamma   90.00
#
_symmetry.space_group_name_H-M   'P 1'
#
loop_
_entity.id
_entity.type
_entity.pdbx_description
1 polymer ?
#
loop_
_entity_poly.entity_id
_entity_poly.type
_entity_poly.pdbx_seq_one_letter_code
_entity_poly.pdbx_strand_id
1 'polypeptide(L)' 'AGLPAATHTPSEVKAAVTGYGSADKRQVQAMIARILRLDAPPQPPDAADALAIALCHAWRRGAAGAPGQDTLTPAQKA' A
#
# COMPACT_ATOMS: atom_id res chain seq x y z
N ALA A 1 19.80 12.26 -4.01
CA ALA A 1 19.24 11.68 -5.26
C ALA A 1 19.72 10.23 -5.37
N GLY A 2 18.87 9.29 -5.80
CA GLY A 2 19.24 7.86 -5.93
C GLY A 2 18.44 6.86 -5.07
N LEU A 3 17.25 7.23 -4.55
CA LEU A 3 16.38 6.26 -3.88
C LEU A 3 15.49 5.56 -4.92
N PRO A 4 15.41 4.21 -4.91
CA PRO A 4 14.49 3.47 -5.77
C PRO A 4 13.05 3.89 -5.52
N ALA A 5 12.32 4.21 -6.59
CA ALA A 5 10.90 4.54 -6.54
C ALA A 5 10.07 3.36 -7.07
N ALA A 6 8.93 3.11 -6.44
CA ALA A 6 7.97 2.10 -6.88
C ALA A 6 6.58 2.73 -6.93
N THR A 7 5.81 2.41 -7.97
CA THR A 7 4.44 2.87 -8.17
C THR A 7 3.46 1.73 -7.92
N HIS A 8 2.31 2.04 -7.32
CA HIS A 8 1.25 1.07 -7.03
C HIS A 8 -0.09 1.60 -7.52
N THR A 9 -0.88 0.75 -8.17
CA THR A 9 -2.21 1.17 -8.63
C THR A 9 -3.18 1.29 -7.45
N PRO A 10 -4.23 2.12 -7.54
CA PRO A 10 -5.21 2.25 -6.46
C PRO A 10 -5.85 0.91 -6.07
N SER A 11 -6.14 0.04 -7.05
CA SER A 11 -6.71 -1.28 -6.82
C SER A 11 -5.74 -2.22 -6.08
N GLU A 12 -4.44 -2.15 -6.38
CA GLU A 12 -3.40 -2.89 -5.64
C GLU A 12 -3.31 -2.44 -4.19
N VAL A 13 -3.34 -1.13 -3.94
CA VAL A 13 -3.32 -0.56 -2.58
C VAL A 13 -4.52 -1.02 -1.77
N LYS A 14 -5.72 -0.92 -2.35
CA LYS A 14 -6.95 -1.40 -1.72
C LYS A 14 -6.89 -2.89 -1.44
N ALA A 15 -6.55 -3.71 -2.44
CA ALA A 15 -6.49 -5.16 -2.29
C ALA A 15 -5.47 -5.60 -1.23
N ALA A 16 -4.32 -4.93 -1.15
CA ALA A 16 -3.31 -5.24 -0.14
C ALA A 16 -3.86 -5.01 1.28
N VAL A 17 -4.58 -3.91 1.51
CA VAL A 17 -5.07 -3.51 2.84
C VAL A 17 -6.36 -4.23 3.24
N THR A 18 -7.30 -4.41 2.31
CA THR A 18 -8.66 -4.91 2.61
C THR A 18 -8.93 -6.31 2.06
N GLY A 19 -8.02 -6.90 1.28
CA GLY A 19 -8.18 -8.20 0.63
C GLY A 19 -8.92 -8.16 -0.72
N TYR A 20 -9.43 -7.01 -1.16
CA TYR A 20 -10.10 -6.85 -2.45
C TYR A 20 -9.95 -5.42 -3.01
N GLY A 21 -9.86 -5.30 -4.35
CA GLY A 21 -9.50 -4.03 -5.01
C GLY A 21 -10.57 -2.94 -5.04
N SER A 22 -11.83 -3.29 -4.74
CA SER A 22 -12.98 -2.36 -4.84
C SER A 22 -13.37 -1.70 -3.52
N ALA A 23 -12.54 -1.77 -2.49
CA ALA A 23 -12.84 -1.16 -1.19
C ALA A 23 -12.99 0.36 -1.25
N ASP A 24 -13.86 0.88 -0.38
CA ASP A 24 -14.02 2.33 -0.20
C ASP A 24 -12.93 2.92 0.71
N LYS A 25 -12.78 4.24 0.70
CA LYS A 25 -11.74 4.93 1.47
C LYS A 25 -11.87 4.73 2.98
N ARG A 26 -13.09 4.62 3.51
CA ARG A 26 -13.34 4.42 4.95
C ARG A 26 -12.94 3.01 5.37
N GLN A 27 -13.22 2.01 4.54
CA GLN A 27 -12.80 0.63 4.76
C GLN A 27 -11.27 0.52 4.78
N VAL A 28 -10.58 1.16 3.85
CA VAL A 28 -9.11 1.22 3.82
C VAL A 28 -8.58 1.88 5.09
N GLN A 29 -9.10 3.05 5.48
CA GLN A 29 -8.70 3.75 6.71
C GLN A 29 -8.91 2.92 7.97
N ALA A 30 -10.07 2.28 8.12
CA ALA A 30 -10.39 1.43 9.26
C ALA A 30 -9.47 0.20 9.31
N MET A 31 -9.14 -0.38 8.16
CA MET A 31 -8.20 -1.50 8.12
C MET A 31 -6.77 -1.08 8.48
N ILE A 32 -6.30 0.07 8.00
CA ILE A 32 -4.97 0.59 8.36
C ILE A 32 -4.84 0.75 9.87
N ALA A 33 -5.86 1.34 10.52
CA ALA A 33 -5.87 1.46 11.98
C ALA A 33 -5.78 0.10 12.68
N ARG A 34 -6.50 -0.91 12.18
CA ARG A 34 -6.44 -2.28 12.71
C ARG A 34 -5.08 -2.94 12.50
N ILE A 35 -4.51 -2.84 11.30
CA ILE A 35 -3.21 -3.43 10.93
C ILE A 35 -2.10 -2.85 11.79
N LEU A 36 -2.11 -1.53 11.96
CA LEU A 36 -1.10 -0.78 12.71
C LEU A 36 -1.41 -0.64 14.20
N ARG A 37 -2.53 -1.23 14.67
CA ARG A 37 -3.00 -1.17 16.07
C ARG A 37 -3.12 0.27 16.59
N LEU A 38 -3.65 1.17 15.77
CA LEU A 38 -3.92 2.55 16.15
C LEU A 38 -5.24 2.63 16.92
N ASP A 39 -5.28 3.46 17.96
CA ASP A 39 -6.48 3.69 18.77
C ASP A 39 -7.62 4.36 17.97
N ALA A 40 -7.26 5.09 16.91
CA ALA A 40 -8.20 5.77 16.03
C ALA A 40 -7.74 5.71 14.55
N PRO A 41 -8.67 5.88 13.59
CA PRO A 41 -8.32 6.04 12.19
C PRO A 41 -7.30 7.16 11.97
N PRO A 42 -6.27 6.96 11.11
CA PRO A 42 -5.27 7.98 10.85
C PRO A 42 -5.92 9.23 10.25
N GLN A 43 -5.60 10.39 10.82
CA GLN A 43 -6.00 11.71 10.32
C GLN A 43 -4.75 12.57 10.12
N PRO A 44 -4.68 13.42 9.07
CA PRO A 44 -5.69 13.67 8.05
C PRO A 44 -5.84 12.50 7.03
N PRO A 45 -6.85 12.53 6.14
CA PRO A 45 -7.04 11.50 5.11
C PRO A 45 -5.77 11.18 4.29
N ASP A 46 -4.94 12.18 4.02
CA ASP A 46 -3.68 12.02 3.28
C ASP A 46 -2.67 11.13 4.00
N ALA A 47 -2.66 11.14 5.35
CA ALA A 47 -1.83 10.25 6.13
C ALA A 47 -2.24 8.78 5.97
N ALA A 48 -3.55 8.53 5.85
CA ALA A 48 -4.04 7.19 5.58
C ALA A 48 -3.59 6.68 4.21
N ASP A 49 -3.65 7.52 3.17
CA ASP A 49 -3.22 7.15 1.83
C ASP A 49 -1.71 6.85 1.78
N ALA A 50 -0.89 7.64 2.49
CA ALA A 50 0.54 7.38 2.62
C ALA A 50 0.82 6.04 3.33
N LEU A 51 0.13 5.75 4.44
CA LEU A 51 0.25 4.48 5.15
C LEU A 51 -0.20 3.29 4.29
N ALA A 52 -1.26 3.47 3.50
CA ALA A 52 -1.76 2.45 2.59
C ALA A 52 -0.70 2.06 1.54
N ILE A 53 -0.08 3.06 0.91
CA ILE A 53 1.01 2.86 -0.07
C ILE A 53 2.21 2.17 0.58
N ALA A 54 2.60 2.59 1.80
CA ALA A 54 3.71 2.01 2.53
C ALA A 54 3.46 0.53 2.86
N LEU A 55 2.29 0.18 3.39
CA LEU A 55 1.89 -1.20 3.68
C LEU A 55 1.86 -2.05 2.41
N CYS A 56 1.24 -1.51 1.36
CA CYS A 56 1.15 -2.18 0.06
C CYS A 56 2.54 -2.46 -0.55
N HIS A 57 3.50 -1.55 -0.35
CA HIS A 57 4.88 -1.76 -0.78
C HIS A 57 5.62 -2.78 0.10
N ALA A 58 5.49 -2.67 1.42
CA ALA A 58 6.15 -3.55 2.38
C ALA A 58 5.75 -5.01 2.22
N TRP A 59 4.46 -5.29 2.02
CA TRP A 59 3.97 -6.66 1.85
C TRP A 59 4.36 -7.30 0.52
N ARG A 60 4.51 -6.52 -0.56
CA ARG A 60 5.08 -7.04 -1.82
C ARG A 60 6.56 -7.44 -1.68
N ARG A 61 7.33 -6.70 -0.88
CA ARG A 61 8.73 -7.04 -0.60
C ARG A 61 8.89 -8.33 0.22
N GLY A 62 7.84 -8.76 0.93
CA GLY A 62 7.85 -10.01 1.70
C GLY A 62 7.93 -11.31 0.88
N ALA A 63 7.79 -11.24 -0.45
CA ALA A 63 7.94 -12.39 -1.34
C ALA A 63 9.29 -12.45 -2.08
N ALA A 64 10.15 -11.43 -1.95
CA ALA A 64 11.40 -11.34 -2.70
C ALA A 64 12.59 -11.18 -1.74
N GLY A 65 13.33 -12.27 -1.56
CA GLY A 65 14.72 -12.18 -1.19
C GLY A 65 15.52 -11.37 -2.22
N ALA A 66 16.54 -10.70 -1.73
CA ALA A 66 17.61 -9.97 -2.44
C ALA A 66 17.32 -8.52 -2.90
N PRO A 67 18.30 -7.61 -2.69
CA PRO A 67 18.26 -6.26 -3.25
C PRO A 67 18.54 -6.33 -4.75
N GLY A 68 17.60 -5.86 -5.59
CA GLY A 68 17.87 -5.65 -7.02
C GLY A 68 16.74 -5.88 -8.03
N GLN A 69 15.47 -5.98 -7.64
CA GLN A 69 14.40 -6.26 -8.61
C GLN A 69 13.40 -5.11 -8.76
N ASP A 70 13.62 -4.29 -9.80
CA ASP A 70 12.63 -3.40 -10.42
C ASP A 70 11.62 -4.25 -11.20
N THR A 71 10.69 -4.91 -10.49
CA THR A 71 9.57 -5.62 -11.12
C THR A 71 8.35 -4.71 -11.18
N LEU A 72 8.35 -3.80 -12.16
CA LEU A 72 7.12 -3.12 -12.56
C LEU A 72 6.15 -4.16 -13.13
N THR A 73 5.01 -4.35 -12.46
CA THR A 73 3.94 -5.23 -12.95
C THR A 73 3.34 -4.64 -14.24
N PRO A 74 2.68 -5.43 -15.11
CA PRO A 74 2.09 -4.91 -16.35
C PRO A 74 1.12 -3.74 -16.15
N ALA A 75 0.47 -3.67 -14.98
CA ALA A 75 -0.44 -2.58 -14.62
C ALA A 75 0.28 -1.26 -14.28
N GLN A 76 1.60 -1.30 -14.05
CA GLN A 76 2.43 -0.16 -13.66
C GLN A 76 3.22 0.44 -14.83
N LYS A 77 3.13 -0.16 -16.03
CA LYS A 77 3.83 0.29 -17.25
C LYS A 77 2.97 1.16 -18.19
N ALA A 78 1.74 1.48 -17.78
CA ALA A 78 0.77 2.23 -18.57
C ALA A 78 0.71 3.71 -18.13
#